data_AF-A0A2N1N842-F1
#
_entry.id   AF-A0A2N1N842-F1
#
_cell.length_a   1.000
_cell.length_b   1.000
_cell.length_c   1.000
_cell.angle_alpha   90.00
_cell.angle_beta   90.00
_cell.angle_gamma   90.00
#
_symmetry.space_group_name_H-M   'P 1'
#
loop_
_entity.id
_entity.type
_entity.pdbx_description
1 polymer ?
#
loop_
_entity_poly.entity_id
_entity_poly.type
_entity_poly.pdbx_seq_one_letter_code
_entity_poly.pdbx_strand_id
1 'polypeptide(L)'
;MGSPLTIFPFHIKRTLWGNEGWKKNPITSSGYKENANEIHATRMFEVRLGDKHDWTKWVQAKISVWEQDPGNEVGHALIGNDITDQLAYTHELKRPIKFLDSTDKEKLIQFLSKCD
;
A
#
# COMPACT_ATOMS: atom_id res chain seq x y z
N MET A 1 -12.79 -9.91 2.86
CA MET A 1 -12.23 -8.98 3.87
C MET A 1 -10.97 -8.37 3.27
N GLY A 2 -10.74 -7.07 3.42
CA GLY A 2 -9.52 -6.39 2.93
C GLY A 2 -8.30 -6.70 3.81
N SER A 3 -7.10 -6.41 3.32
CA SER A 3 -5.86 -6.54 4.11
C SER A 3 -5.70 -5.34 5.04
N PRO A 4 -5.47 -5.51 6.35
CA PRO A 4 -5.18 -4.38 7.23
C PRO A 4 -3.82 -3.74 6.93
N LEU A 5 -2.88 -4.51 6.38
CA LEU A 5 -1.50 -4.09 6.13
C LEU A 5 -1.14 -4.18 4.66
N THR A 6 -0.29 -3.25 4.22
CA THR A 6 0.33 -3.30 2.91
C THR A 6 1.51 -4.26 2.93
N ILE A 7 1.51 -5.24 2.02
CA ILE A 7 2.55 -6.26 1.93
C ILE A 7 3.14 -6.28 0.51
N PHE A 8 4.45 -6.07 0.42
CA PHE A 8 5.19 -6.09 -0.84
C PHE A 8 5.91 -7.43 -1.06
N PRO A 9 6.29 -7.76 -2.31
CA PRO A 9 7.17 -8.90 -2.55
C PRO A 9 8.58 -8.67 -1.95
N PHE A 10 9.28 -9.75 -1.59
CA PHE A 10 10.57 -9.71 -0.90
C PHE A 10 11.66 -8.86 -1.57
N HIS A 11 11.64 -8.74 -2.90
CA HIS A 11 12.65 -7.94 -3.62
C HIS A 11 12.67 -6.47 -3.17
N ILE A 12 11.54 -5.93 -2.70
CA ILE A 12 11.46 -4.56 -2.16
C ILE A 12 12.35 -4.39 -0.93
N LYS A 13 12.44 -5.40 -0.05
CA LYS A 13 13.34 -5.38 1.10
C LYS A 13 14.81 -5.33 0.68
N ARG A 14 15.20 -6.02 -0.39
CA ARG A 14 16.57 -5.92 -0.95
C ARG A 14 16.87 -4.51 -1.46
N THR A 15 15.91 -3.87 -2.12
CA THR A 15 16.05 -2.51 -2.64
C THR A 15 16.07 -1.46 -1.53
N LEU A 16 15.26 -1.64 -0.49
CA LEU A 16 15.10 -0.69 0.62
C LEU A 16 15.95 -1.08 1.84
N TRP A 17 17.24 -0.76 1.76
CA TRP A 17 18.21 -0.85 2.87
C TRP A 17 18.54 -2.28 3.36
N GLY A 18 18.23 -3.31 2.57
CA GLY A 18 18.69 -4.68 2.82
C GLY A 18 18.10 -5.31 4.09
N ASN A 19 18.92 -5.53 5.11
CA ASN A 19 18.49 -6.15 6.39
C ASN A 19 18.18 -5.11 7.47
N GLU A 20 18.56 -3.85 7.29
CA GLU A 20 18.27 -2.79 8.24
C GLU A 20 16.85 -2.26 8.06
N GLY A 21 16.18 -1.95 9.17
CA GLY A 21 14.81 -1.42 9.14
C GLY A 21 13.72 -2.51 9.09
N TRP A 22 14.06 -3.78 9.15
CA TRP A 22 13.12 -4.92 9.12
C TRP A 22 13.17 -5.72 10.42
N LYS A 23 12.05 -6.30 10.85
CA LYS A 23 12.03 -7.22 12.00
C LYS A 23 12.82 -8.48 11.67
N LYS A 24 13.59 -8.96 12.64
CA LYS A 24 14.40 -10.20 12.50
C LYS A 24 13.55 -11.47 12.53
N ASN A 25 12.47 -11.44 13.31
CA ASN A 25 11.55 -12.56 13.46
C ASN A 25 10.34 -12.32 12.55
N PRO A 26 10.15 -13.12 11.49
CA PRO A 26 8.95 -13.08 10.66
C PRO A 26 7.72 -13.52 11.46
N ILE A 27 6.55 -13.14 10.97
CA ILE A 27 5.25 -13.52 11.53
C ILE A 27 4.54 -14.36 10.48
N THR A 28 3.99 -15.50 10.87
CA THR A 28 3.20 -16.34 9.97
C THR A 28 1.88 -15.64 9.65
N SER A 29 1.58 -15.53 8.36
CA SER A 29 0.35 -14.88 7.87
C SER A 29 -0.88 -15.73 8.18
N SER A 30 -2.01 -15.05 8.35
CA SER A 30 -3.34 -15.65 8.39
C SER A 30 -4.17 -15.07 7.25
N GLY A 31 -4.78 -15.91 6.41
CA GLY A 31 -5.61 -15.49 5.29
C GLY A 31 -4.95 -15.66 3.93
N TYR A 32 -4.82 -14.59 3.14
CA TYR A 32 -4.14 -14.69 1.83
C TYR A 32 -2.71 -15.20 2.04
N LYS A 33 -2.38 -16.33 1.41
CA LYS A 33 -1.11 -17.04 1.60
C LYS A 33 -0.88 -17.54 3.03
N GLU A 34 -1.92 -18.09 3.67
CA GLU A 34 -1.84 -18.76 4.98
C GLU A 34 -0.59 -19.66 5.09
N ASN A 35 0.14 -19.52 6.19
CA ASN A 35 1.43 -20.17 6.48
C ASN A 35 2.68 -19.57 5.81
N ALA A 36 2.54 -18.60 4.90
CA ALA A 36 3.69 -17.83 4.43
C ALA A 36 4.14 -16.84 5.51
N ASN A 37 5.44 -16.54 5.55
CA ASN A 37 5.96 -15.60 6.53
C ASN A 37 5.98 -14.16 5.99
N GLU A 38 5.59 -13.23 6.86
CA GLU A 38 5.64 -11.79 6.67
C GLU A 38 6.76 -11.17 7.51
N ILE A 39 7.55 -10.30 6.91
CA ILE A 39 8.62 -9.54 7.55
C ILE A 39 8.17 -8.09 7.64
N HIS A 40 7.86 -7.64 8.85
CA HIS A 40 7.35 -6.28 9.07
C HIS A 40 8.50 -5.27 9.13
N ALA A 41 8.25 -4.06 8.63
CA ALA A 41 9.11 -2.93 8.90
C ALA A 41 9.20 -2.60 10.40
N THR A 42 10.34 -2.04 10.81
CA THR A 42 10.55 -1.49 12.17
C THR A 42 10.27 0.00 12.24
N ARG A 43 10.29 0.70 11.10
CA ARG A 43 10.05 2.14 10.94
C ARG A 43 8.90 2.42 9.96
N MET A 44 8.43 3.66 9.96
CA MET A 44 7.49 4.15 8.94
C MET A 44 8.20 4.34 7.60
N PHE A 45 7.48 4.07 6.52
CA PHE A 45 7.89 4.35 5.15
C PHE A 45 6.96 5.39 4.55
N GLU A 46 7.51 6.27 3.71
CA GLU A 46 6.71 7.13 2.85
C GLU A 46 6.33 6.36 1.58
N VAL A 47 5.03 6.24 1.33
CA VAL A 47 4.47 5.53 0.19
C VAL A 47 3.56 6.46 -0.58
N ARG A 48 3.59 6.36 -1.91
CA ARG A 48 2.59 6.97 -2.79
C ARG A 48 2.24 5.97 -3.89
N LEU A 49 0.99 5.96 -4.32
CA LEU A 49 0.50 5.12 -5.40
C LEU A 49 0.40 5.96 -6.66
N GLY A 50 0.58 5.36 -7.83
CA GLY A 50 0.44 6.09 -9.08
C GLY A 50 0.61 5.22 -10.32
N ASP A 51 0.22 5.76 -11.46
CA ASP A 51 0.19 5.07 -12.77
C ASP A 51 1.14 5.74 -13.79
N LYS A 52 2.28 6.22 -13.28
CA LYS A 52 3.32 7.02 -13.95
C LYS A 52 2.99 8.51 -14.08
N HIS A 53 1.77 8.85 -14.47
CA HIS A 53 1.40 10.25 -14.72
C HIS A 53 0.74 10.86 -13.49
N ASP A 54 -0.15 10.11 -12.85
CA ASP A 54 -0.88 10.58 -11.68
C ASP A 54 -0.35 9.86 -10.44
N TRP A 55 0.01 10.64 -9.44
CA TRP A 55 0.50 10.13 -8.16
C TRP A 55 -0.35 10.67 -7.04
N THR A 56 -0.63 9.82 -6.05
CA THR A 56 -1.24 10.26 -4.81
C THR A 56 -0.27 11.14 -4.02
N LYS A 57 -0.80 11.86 -3.02
CA LYS A 57 0.04 12.39 -1.95
C LYS A 57 0.86 11.26 -1.30
N TRP A 58 1.99 11.64 -0.72
CA TRP A 58 2.73 10.76 0.19
C TRP A 58 1.89 10.45 1.42
N VAL A 59 1.95 9.19 1.86
CA VAL A 59 1.36 8.70 3.10
C VAL A 59 2.41 7.92 3.87
N GLN A 60 2.31 7.94 5.20
CA GLN A 60 3.21 7.17 6.05
C GLN A 60 2.54 5.86 6.43
N ALA A 61 3.20 4.74 6.13
CA ALA A 61 2.68 3.41 6.44
C ALA A 61 3.79 2.51 6.97
N LYS A 62 3.40 1.54 7.80
CA LYS A 62 4.30 0.50 8.29
C LYS A 62 4.13 -0.74 7.42
N ILE A 63 4.89 -0.77 6.33
CA ILE A 63 4.79 -1.82 5.32
C ILE A 63 5.35 -3.16 5.83
N SER A 64 4.88 -4.24 5.23
CA SER A 64 5.46 -5.58 5.36
C SER A 64 6.00 -6.06 4.02
N VAL A 65 6.87 -7.06 4.05
CA VAL A 65 7.23 -7.84 2.86
C VAL A 65 7.00 -9.32 3.11
N TRP A 66 6.72 -10.06 2.05
CA TRP A 66 6.75 -11.51 2.11
C TRP A 66 8.18 -12.03 2.31
N GLU A 67 8.31 -13.26 2.80
CA GLU A 67 9.58 -13.98 2.80
C GLU A 67 10.12 -14.22 1.39
N GLN A 68 11.38 -14.65 1.28
CA GLN A 68 12.07 -14.75 -0.01
C GLN A 68 11.41 -15.74 -0.97
N ASP A 69 10.95 -16.88 -0.45
CA ASP A 69 10.22 -17.88 -1.20
C ASP A 69 8.86 -18.12 -0.54
N PRO A 70 7.90 -17.21 -0.75
CA PRO A 70 6.57 -17.36 -0.19
C PRO A 70 5.75 -18.35 -1.04
N GLY A 71 6.32 -18.95 -2.09
CA GLY A 71 5.67 -19.75 -3.13
C GLY A 71 5.09 -18.92 -4.28
N ASN A 72 4.72 -19.61 -5.37
CA ASN A 72 4.49 -19.08 -6.73
C ASN A 72 3.40 -18.01 -6.91
N GLU A 73 2.57 -17.75 -5.90
CA GLU A 73 1.37 -16.92 -6.03
C GLU A 73 1.60 -15.46 -5.57
N VAL A 74 2.78 -15.14 -5.02
CA VAL A 74 3.13 -13.79 -4.55
C VAL A 74 3.88 -13.01 -5.63
N GLY A 75 3.21 -12.75 -6.75
CA GLY A 75 3.74 -11.90 -7.83
C GLY A 75 3.49 -10.41 -7.61
N HIS A 76 2.54 -10.07 -6.74
CA HIS A 76 1.98 -8.71 -6.63
C HIS A 76 2.00 -8.20 -5.19
N ALA A 77 2.04 -6.88 -5.05
CA ALA A 77 1.85 -6.21 -3.78
C ALA A 77 0.36 -6.23 -3.39
N LEU A 78 0.10 -6.39 -2.10
CA LEU A 78 -1.19 -6.17 -1.49
C LEU A 78 -1.18 -4.77 -0.88
N ILE A 79 -2.10 -3.91 -1.32
CA ILE A 79 -2.29 -2.61 -0.69
C ILE A 79 -3.38 -2.75 0.36
N GLY A 80 -3.01 -2.45 1.61
CA GLY A 80 -3.89 -2.57 2.76
C GLY A 80 -4.51 -1.25 3.18
N ASN A 81 -5.38 -1.36 4.19
CA ASN A 81 -6.11 -0.23 4.76
C ASN A 81 -5.18 0.80 5.44
N ASP A 82 -4.00 0.36 5.91
CA ASP A 82 -2.93 1.23 6.38
C ASP A 82 -2.55 2.33 5.36
N ILE A 83 -2.69 2.07 4.06
CA ILE A 83 -2.51 3.06 3.00
C ILE A 83 -3.85 3.62 2.50
N THR A 84 -4.83 2.76 2.20
CA THR A 84 -6.04 3.22 1.50
C THR A 84 -6.90 4.17 2.34
N ASP A 85 -6.92 4.01 3.66
CA ASP A 85 -7.71 4.88 4.55
C ASP A 85 -7.15 6.31 4.63
N GLN A 86 -5.89 6.52 4.22
CA GLN A 86 -5.25 7.83 4.17
C GLN A 86 -5.46 8.54 2.82
N LEU A 87 -6.03 7.85 1.83
CA LEU A 87 -6.21 8.30 0.47
C LEU A 87 -7.69 8.44 0.14
N ALA A 88 -8.02 9.44 -0.66
CA ALA A 88 -9.36 9.57 -1.21
C ALA A 88 -9.35 8.97 -2.62
N TYR A 89 -10.33 8.15 -2.94
CA TYR A 89 -10.44 7.51 -4.25
C TYR A 89 -11.90 7.43 -4.69
N THR A 90 -12.09 7.39 -6.00
CA THR A 90 -13.38 7.13 -6.62
C THR A 90 -13.32 5.79 -7.33
N HIS A 91 -14.44 5.08 -7.30
CA HIS A 91 -14.61 3.83 -8.00
C HIS A 91 -15.92 3.88 -8.79
N GLU A 92 -15.81 3.73 -10.10
CA GLU A 92 -16.93 3.53 -11.00
C GLU A 92 -16.92 2.08 -11.48
N LEU A 93 -18.10 1.46 -11.54
CA LEU A 93 -18.26 0.10 -12.05
C LEU A 93 -17.62 -0.03 -13.43
N LYS A 94 -16.79 -1.07 -13.61
CA LYS A 94 -16.04 -1.38 -14.83
C LYS A 94 -14.94 -0.36 -15.20
N ARG A 95 -14.60 0.57 -14.30
CA ARG A 95 -13.45 1.46 -14.48
C ARG A 95 -12.37 1.18 -13.44
N PRO A 96 -11.09 1.48 -13.76
CA PRO A 96 -10.04 1.46 -12.76
C PRO A 96 -10.37 2.38 -11.59
N ILE A 97 -9.92 2.02 -10.39
CA ILE A 97 -9.97 2.91 -9.24
C ILE A 97 -9.12 4.14 -9.55
N LYS A 98 -9.69 5.33 -9.37
CA LYS A 98 -8.97 6.59 -9.47
C LYS A 98 -8.67 7.11 -8.07
N PHE A 99 -7.40 7.19 -7.71
CA PHE A 99 -7.00 7.93 -6.51
C PHE A 99 -6.97 9.42 -6.81
N LEU A 100 -7.50 10.23 -5.89
CA LEU A 100 -7.54 11.67 -6.05
C LEU A 100 -6.16 12.27 -5.73
N ASP A 101 -5.64 13.03 -6.69
CA ASP A 101 -4.41 13.80 -6.54
C ASP A 101 -4.68 15.15 -5.85
N SER A 102 -3.67 16.04 -5.81
CA SER A 102 -3.85 17.39 -5.27
C SER A 102 -4.84 18.24 -6.07
N THR A 103 -4.82 18.12 -7.39
CA THR A 103 -5.66 18.89 -8.33
C THR A 103 -7.13 18.52 -8.17
N ASP A 104 -7.42 17.23 -8.08
CA ASP A 104 -8.75 16.70 -7.86
C ASP A 104 -9.32 17.14 -6.51
N LYS A 105 -8.48 17.18 -5.47
CA LYS A 105 -8.90 17.66 -4.15
C LYS A 105 -9.26 19.14 -4.16
N GLU A 106 -8.48 19.98 -4.84
CA GLU A 106 -8.80 21.41 -4.98
C GLU A 106 -10.14 21.60 -5.69
N LYS A 107 -10.37 20.87 -6.78
CA LYS A 107 -11.65 20.89 -7.50
C LYS A 107 -12.82 20.41 -6.64
N LEU A 108 -12.61 19.37 -5.85
CA LEU A 108 -13.63 18.85 -4.93
C LEU A 108 -13.96 19.88 -3.83
N ILE A 109 -12.96 20.51 -3.24
CA ILE A 109 -13.15 21.57 -2.24
C ILE A 109 -13.91 22.75 -2.86
N GLN A 110 -13.52 23.19 -4.06
CA GLN A 110 -14.23 24.24 -4.79
C GLN A 110 -15.69 23.87 -5.08
N PHE A 111 -15.95 22.62 -5.48
CA PHE A 111 -17.31 22.13 -5.70
C PHE A 111 -18.13 22.19 -4.41
N LEU A 112 -17.62 21.66 -3.30
CA LEU A 112 -18.30 21.68 -2.01
C LEU A 112 -18.56 23.11 -1.51
N SER A 113 -17.60 24.03 -1.69
CA SER A 113 -17.75 25.44 -1.29
C SER A 113 -18.79 26.23 -2.10
N LYS A 114 -19.21 25.71 -3.27
CA LYS A 114 -20.27 26.30 -4.10
C LYS A 114 -21.65 25.69 -3.81
N CYS A 115 -21.70 24.70 -2.93
CA CYS A 115 -22.95 24.08 -2.48
C CYS A 115 -23.47 24.71 -1.17
N ASP A 116 -22.76 25.70 -0.62
CA ASP A 116 -23.23 26.64 0.40
C ASP A 116 -23.89 27.87 -0.25
#